data_AF-A0ABD1NPH5-F1
#
_entry.id   AF-A0ABD1NPH5-F1
#
_cell.length_a   1.000
_cell.length_b   1.000
_cell.length_c   1.000
_cell.angle_alpha   90.00
_cell.angle_beta   90.00
_cell.angle_gamma   90.00
#
_symmetry.space_group_name_H-M   'P 1'
#
loop_
_entity.id
_entity.type
_entity.pdbx_description
1 polymer ?
#
loop_
_entity_poly.entity_id
_entity_poly.type
_entity_poly.pdbx_seq_one_letter_code
_entity_poly.pdbx_strand_id
1 'polypeptide(L)'
;MLAETLWERHLVSAESLWERHWVSAESLWERHLVSAESLWERHLVSAESLWERHLVSAESLWERHLVSAESLWERHWVSAESLWERHWVSAESLWERHWVSAESLWERHLVSAESLWERHLVSAESLWERHWVSAESLWERHLVSAESLRERHLVSAESLWERHWLSEACFV
;
A
#
# COMPACT_ATOMS: atom_id res chain seq x y z
N MET A 1 -19.93 -13.32 124.18
CA MET A 1 -19.75 -14.77 123.97
C MET A 1 -20.63 -15.33 122.85
N LEU A 2 -21.90 -15.72 123.05
CA LEU A 2 -22.69 -16.36 121.96
C LEU A 2 -22.94 -15.46 120.73
N ALA A 3 -23.24 -14.17 120.96
CA ALA A 3 -23.46 -13.22 119.87
C ALA A 3 -22.18 -12.92 119.06
N GLU A 4 -21.02 -12.82 119.73
CA GLU A 4 -19.72 -12.66 119.06
C GLU A 4 -19.36 -13.89 118.23
N THR A 5 -19.56 -15.10 118.76
CA THR A 5 -19.27 -16.35 118.01
C THR A 5 -20.17 -16.55 116.78
N LEU A 6 -21.43 -16.09 116.85
CA LEU A 6 -22.34 -16.11 115.70
C LEU A 6 -21.93 -15.09 114.65
N TRP A 7 -21.52 -13.90 115.08
CA TRP A 7 -21.02 -12.85 114.21
C TRP A 7 -19.76 -13.29 113.45
N GLU A 8 -18.78 -13.85 114.15
CA GLU A 8 -17.56 -14.41 113.55
C GLU A 8 -17.88 -15.52 112.53
N ARG A 9 -18.77 -16.45 112.88
CA ARG A 9 -19.22 -17.50 111.93
C ARG A 9 -19.89 -16.93 110.69
N HIS A 10 -20.68 -15.87 110.84
CA HIS A 10 -21.34 -15.20 109.72
C HIS A 10 -20.34 -14.53 108.80
N LEU A 11 -19.32 -13.89 109.38
CA LEU A 11 -18.26 -13.19 108.66
C LEU A 11 -17.41 -14.17 107.85
N VAL A 12 -17.00 -15.29 108.46
CA VAL A 12 -16.28 -16.38 107.78
C VAL A 12 -17.12 -17.00 106.66
N SER A 13 -18.42 -17.21 106.86
CA SER A 13 -19.30 -17.72 105.78
C SER A 13 -19.42 -16.73 104.63
N ALA A 14 -19.56 -15.44 104.92
CA ALA A 14 -19.63 -14.39 103.89
C ALA A 14 -18.33 -14.30 103.09
N GLU A 15 -17.17 -14.35 103.74
CA GLU A 15 -15.86 -14.43 103.07
C GLU A 15 -15.75 -15.66 102.18
N SER A 16 -16.13 -16.85 102.68
CA SER A 16 -16.05 -18.08 101.88
C SER A 16 -16.96 -18.05 100.65
N LEU A 17 -18.14 -17.42 100.75
CA LEU A 17 -19.06 -17.23 99.62
C LEU A 17 -18.49 -16.23 98.62
N TRP A 18 -17.89 -15.15 99.11
CA TRP A 18 -17.24 -14.14 98.28
C TRP A 18 -16.08 -14.74 97.49
N GLU A 19 -15.19 -15.50 98.14
CA GLU A 19 -14.08 -16.21 97.49
C GLU A 19 -14.58 -17.18 96.41
N ARG A 20 -15.63 -17.98 96.71
CA ARG A 20 -16.20 -18.89 95.72
C ARG A 20 -16.83 -18.15 94.54
N HIS A 21 -17.48 -17.02 94.78
CA HIS A 21 -18.03 -16.18 93.72
C HIS A 21 -16.93 -15.59 92.86
N TRP A 22 -15.85 -15.11 93.48
CA TRP A 22 -14.69 -14.55 92.79
C TRP A 22 -14.03 -15.58 91.87
N VAL A 23 -13.70 -16.77 92.40
CA VAL A 23 -13.11 -17.87 91.61
C VAL A 23 -14.04 -18.30 90.47
N SER A 24 -15.35 -18.34 90.71
CA SER A 24 -16.32 -18.68 89.65
C SER A 24 -16.34 -17.62 88.55
N ALA A 25 -16.33 -16.34 88.91
CA ALA A 25 -16.30 -15.23 87.96
C ALA A 25 -15.01 -15.21 87.13
N GLU A 26 -13.86 -15.45 87.78
CA GLU A 26 -12.55 -15.57 87.13
C GLU A 26 -12.54 -16.73 86.12
N SER A 27 -13.01 -17.92 86.51
CA SER A 27 -13.07 -19.07 85.60
C SER A 27 -14.00 -18.84 84.39
N LEU A 28 -15.11 -18.12 84.58
CA LEU A 28 -15.99 -17.74 83.48
C LEU A 28 -15.31 -16.73 82.55
N TRP A 29 -14.60 -15.76 83.11
CA TRP A 29 -13.84 -14.78 82.35
C TRP A 29 -12.75 -15.42 81.49
N GLU A 30 -11.96 -16.34 82.06
CA GLU A 30 -10.96 -17.11 81.32
C GLU A 30 -11.58 -17.91 80.18
N ARG A 31 -12.70 -18.61 80.43
CA ARG A 31 -13.42 -19.35 79.39
C ARG A 31 -13.95 -18.45 78.29
N HIS A 32 -14.40 -17.24 78.63
CA HIS A 32 -14.84 -16.26 77.64
C HIS A 32 -13.67 -15.78 76.78
N LEU A 33 -12.50 -15.50 77.37
CA LEU A 33 -11.30 -15.12 76.63
C LEU A 33 -10.87 -16.20 75.63
N VAL A 34 -10.75 -17.46 76.09
CA VAL A 34 -10.40 -18.59 75.21
C VAL A 34 -11.41 -18.76 74.08
N SER A 35 -12.70 -18.61 74.37
CA SER A 35 -13.75 -18.70 73.34
C SER A 35 -13.63 -17.57 72.31
N ALA A 36 -13.38 -16.34 72.76
CA ALA A 36 -13.19 -15.19 71.87
C ALA A 36 -11.96 -15.34 70.98
N GLU A 37 -10.84 -15.82 71.54
CA GLU A 37 -9.61 -16.09 70.79
C GLU A 37 -9.83 -17.16 69.72
N SER A 38 -10.49 -18.27 70.07
CA SER A 38 -10.81 -19.33 69.10
C SER A 38 -11.72 -18.86 67.96
N LEU A 39 -12.68 -17.96 68.25
CA LEU A 39 -13.53 -17.36 67.22
C LEU A 39 -12.72 -16.43 66.31
N TRP A 40 -11.83 -15.64 66.90
CA TRP A 40 -10.94 -14.74 66.15
C TRP A 40 -10.03 -15.50 65.19
N GLU A 41 -9.39 -16.58 65.65
CA GLU A 41 -8.56 -17.46 64.81
C GLU A 41 -9.38 -18.06 63.65
N ARG A 42 -10.59 -18.57 63.94
CA ARG A 42 -11.48 -19.10 62.90
C ARG A 42 -11.89 -18.04 61.88
N HIS A 43 -12.12 -16.81 62.32
CA HIS A 43 -12.41 -15.70 61.44
C HIS A 43 -11.21 -15.36 60.54
N LEU A 44 -9.99 -15.33 61.08
CA LEU A 44 -8.78 -15.10 60.29
C LEU A 44 -8.58 -16.16 59.22
N VAL A 45 -8.66 -17.45 59.58
CA VAL A 45 -8.54 -18.57 58.61
C VAL A 45 -9.61 -18.47 57.52
N SER A 46 -10.85 -18.14 57.90
CA SER A 46 -11.94 -17.97 56.94
C SER A 46 -11.67 -16.81 55.98
N ALA A 47 -11.19 -15.67 56.49
CA ALA A 47 -10.85 -14.51 55.68
C ALA A 47 -9.70 -14.80 54.71
N GLU A 48 -8.65 -15.48 55.17
CA GLU A 48 -7.52 -15.90 54.33
C GLU A 48 -7.97 -16.83 53.20
N SER A 49 -8.79 -17.84 53.52
CA SER A 49 -9.33 -18.75 52.50
C SER A 49 -10.20 -18.05 51.45
N LEU A 50 -10.97 -17.03 51.85
CA LEU A 50 -11.75 -16.22 50.91
C LEU A 50 -10.84 -15.36 50.04
N TRP A 51 -9.79 -14.79 50.60
CA TRP A 51 -8.80 -14.01 49.87
C TRP A 51 -8.08 -14.85 48.81
N GLU A 52 -7.61 -16.05 49.17
CA GLU A 52 -6.99 -16.99 48.22
C GLU A 52 -7.95 -17.35 47.08
N ARG A 53 -9.20 -17.67 47.39
CA ARG A 53 -10.22 -17.95 46.37
C ARG A 53 -10.48 -16.77 45.45
N HIS A 54 -10.47 -15.55 45.99
CA HIS A 54 -10.59 -14.34 45.20
C HIS A 54 -9.41 -14.15 44.25
N LEU A 55 -8.17 -14.39 44.72
CA LEU A 55 -6.97 -14.30 43.88
C LEU A 55 -7.01 -15.30 42.74
N VAL A 56 -7.30 -16.58 43.01
CA VAL A 56 -7.42 -17.62 41.98
C VAL A 56 -8.50 -17.26 40.95
N SER A 57 -9.64 -16.74 41.42
CA SER A 57 -10.72 -16.32 40.52
C SER A 57 -10.29 -15.15 39.63
N ALA A 58 -9.59 -14.16 40.19
CA ALA A 58 -9.08 -13.02 39.45
C ALA A 58 -8.04 -13.43 38.40
N GLU A 59 -7.12 -14.32 38.75
CA GLU A 59 -6.12 -14.88 37.83
C GLU A 59 -6.79 -15.61 36.67
N SER A 60 -7.78 -16.47 36.96
CA SER A 60 -8.51 -17.20 35.92
C SER A 60 -9.27 -16.27 34.95
N LEU A 61 -9.81 -15.16 35.46
CA LEU A 61 -10.47 -14.14 34.62
C LEU A 61 -9.44 -13.42 33.76
N TRP A 62 -8.29 -13.07 34.33
CA TRP A 62 -7.20 -12.43 33.61
C TRP A 62 -6.68 -13.30 32.45
N GLU A 63 -6.44 -14.59 32.69
CA GLU A 63 -6.04 -15.55 31.65
C GLU A 63 -7.08 -15.64 30.53
N ARG A 64 -8.37 -15.74 30.88
CA ARG A 64 -9.45 -15.76 29.89
C ARG A 64 -9.51 -14.47 29.06
N HIS A 65 -9.24 -13.33 29.69
CA HIS A 65 -9.15 -12.05 28.99
C HIS A 65 -7.98 -12.02 28.02
N LEU A 66 -6.81 -12.51 28.41
CA LEU A 66 -5.64 -12.60 27.53
C LEU A 66 -5.91 -13.49 26.32
N VAL A 67 -6.43 -14.70 26.51
CA VAL A 67 -6.77 -15.62 25.40
C VAL A 67 -7.80 -14.99 24.46
N SER A 68 -8.79 -14.29 25.00
CA SER A 68 -9.81 -13.62 24.19
C SER A 68 -9.21 -12.46 23.37
N ALA A 69 -8.30 -11.70 23.96
CA ALA A 69 -7.60 -10.61 23.28
C ALA A 69 -6.69 -11.12 22.16
N GLU A 70 -5.94 -12.20 22.42
CA GLU A 70 -5.09 -12.86 21.43
C GLU A 70 -5.92 -13.38 20.24
N SER A 71 -7.03 -14.07 20.50
CA SER A 71 -7.93 -14.54 19.43
C SER A 71 -8.50 -13.40 18.59
N LEU A 72 -8.83 -12.26 19.21
CA LEU A 72 -9.29 -11.08 18.47
C LEU A 72 -8.16 -10.49 17.61
N TRP A 73 -6.95 -10.41 18.16
CA TRP A 73 -5.78 -9.94 17.43
C TRP A 73 -5.48 -10.81 16.20
N GLU A 74 -5.49 -12.14 16.35
CA GLU A 74 -5.30 -13.07 15.23
C GLU A 74 -6.37 -12.88 14.14
N ARG A 75 -7.64 -12.76 14.51
CA ARG A 75 -8.72 -12.50 13.52
C ARG A 75 -8.52 -11.19 12.79
N HIS A 76 -8.12 -10.14 13.50
CA HIS A 76 -7.82 -8.86 12.89
C HIS A 76 -6.64 -8.97 11.92
N TRP A 77 -5.59 -9.68 12.30
CA TRP A 77 -4.42 -9.92 11.46
C TRP A 77 -4.78 -10.64 10.15
N VAL A 78 -5.46 -11.80 10.26
CA VAL A 78 -5.92 -12.57 9.09
C VAL A 78 -6.83 -11.74 8.18
N SER A 79 -7.72 -10.95 8.77
CA SER A 79 -8.61 -10.08 8.00
C SER A 79 -7.82 -9.01 7.24
N ALA A 80 -6.82 -8.39 7.88
CA ALA A 80 -5.97 -7.38 7.25
C ALA A 80 -5.11 -7.98 6.11
N GLU A 81 -4.54 -9.17 6.32
CA GLU A 81 -3.78 -9.90 5.30
C GLU A 81 -4.66 -10.21 4.07
N SER A 82 -5.88 -10.71 4.29
CA SER A 82 -6.81 -11.01 3.19
C SER A 82 -7.21 -9.77 2.38
N LEU A 83 -7.32 -8.61 3.04
CA LEU A 83 -7.60 -7.34 2.37
C LEU A 83 -6.40 -6.87 1.57
N TRP A 84 -5.20 -7.00 2.13
CA TRP A 84 -3.96 -6.66 1.45
C TRP A 84 -3.78 -7.49 0.18
N GLU A 85 -3.94 -8.80 0.24
CA GLU A 85 -3.87 -9.69 -0.92
C GLU A 85 -4.87 -9.30 -2.02
N ARG A 86 -6.13 -9.02 -1.64
CA ARG A 86 -7.14 -8.59 -2.60
C ARG A 86 -6.76 -7.26 -3.27
N HIS A 87 -6.23 -6.32 -2.51
CA HIS A 87 -5.74 -5.05 -3.05
C HIS A 87 -4.57 -5.26 -4.00
N TRP A 88 -3.63 -6.13 -3.66
CA TRP A 88 -2.48 -6.47 -4.50
C TRP A 88 -2.91 -7.06 -5.85
N VAL A 89 -3.74 -8.10 -5.84
CA VAL A 89 -4.26 -8.74 -7.06
C VAL A 89 -5.03 -7.73 -7.93
N SER A 90 -5.83 -6.87 -7.30
CA SER A 90 -6.56 -5.83 -8.03
C SER A 90 -5.61 -4.83 -8.71
N ALA A 91 -4.56 -4.39 -8.01
CA ALA A 91 -3.57 -3.48 -8.55
C ALA A 91 -2.77 -4.10 -9.71
N GLU A 92 -2.36 -5.36 -9.57
CA GLU A 92 -1.68 -6.12 -10.63
C GLU A 92 -2.55 -6.22 -11.89
N SER A 93 -3.83 -6.59 -11.73
CA SER A 93 -4.77 -6.68 -12.86
C SER A 93 -4.99 -5.35 -13.60
N LEU A 94 -4.97 -4.23 -12.87
CA LEU A 94 -5.06 -2.89 -13.45
C LEU A 94 -3.79 -2.54 -14.21
N TRP A 95 -2.62 -2.86 -13.64
CA TRP A 95 -1.34 -2.64 -14.28
C TRP A 95 -1.23 -3.41 -15.60
N GLU A 96 -1.59 -4.69 -15.61
CA GLU A 96 -1.62 -5.51 -16.83
C GLU A 96 -2.53 -4.92 -17.91
N ARG A 97 -3.75 -4.49 -17.53
CA ARG A 97 -4.67 -3.86 -18.47
C ARG A 97 -4.11 -2.56 -19.05
N HIS A 98 -3.47 -1.75 -18.21
CA HIS A 98 -2.81 -0.52 -18.66
C HIS A 98 -1.66 -0.83 -19.63
N TRP A 99 -0.86 -1.85 -19.34
CA TRP A 99 0.24 -2.28 -20.19
C TRP A 99 -0.24 -2.70 -21.58
N VAL A 100 -1.21 -3.62 -21.66
CA VAL A 100 -1.80 -4.08 -22.93
C VAL A 100 -2.42 -2.92 -23.72
N SER A 101 -3.08 -1.99 -23.02
CA SER A 101 -3.65 -0.81 -23.67
C SER A 101 -2.57 0.12 -24.24
N ALA A 102 -1.45 0.30 -23.54
CA ALA A 102 -0.34 1.09 -24.01
C ALA A 102 0.36 0.44 -25.22
N GLU A 103 0.58 -0.87 -25.18
CA GLU A 103 1.17 -1.64 -26.27
C GLU A 103 0.32 -1.56 -27.54
N SER A 104 -0.99 -1.80 -27.44
CA SER A 104 -1.89 -1.69 -28.60
C SER A 104 -1.95 -0.27 -29.20
N LEU A 105 -1.87 0.78 -28.36
CA LEU A 105 -1.76 2.16 -28.85
C LEU A 105 -0.45 2.40 -29.59
N TRP A 106 0.66 1.88 -29.04
CA TRP A 106 1.97 1.99 -29.66
C TRP A 106 2.03 1.31 -31.02
N GLU A 107 1.51 0.08 -31.13
CA GLU A 107 1.42 -0.64 -32.41
C GLU A 107 0.60 0.14 -33.44
N ARG A 108 -0.56 0.67 -33.04
CA ARG A 108 -1.39 1.49 -33.93
C ARG A 108 -0.67 2.76 -34.40
N HIS A 109 0.11 3.38 -33.52
CA HIS A 109 0.95 4.52 -33.89
C HIS A 109 2.03 4.15 -34.90
N LEU A 110 2.70 3.01 -34.72
CA LEU A 110 3.71 2.51 -35.67
C LEU A 110 3.11 2.26 -37.05
N VAL A 111 2.00 1.53 -37.15
CA VAL A 111 1.31 1.27 -38.42
C VAL A 111 0.89 2.58 -39.10
N SER A 112 0.39 3.55 -38.33
CA SER A 112 0.01 4.86 -38.86
C SER A 112 1.22 5.61 -39.40
N ALA A 113 2.34 5.60 -38.68
CA ALA A 113 3.58 6.26 -39.10
C ALA A 113 4.16 5.63 -40.37
N GLU A 114 4.17 4.30 -40.46
CA GLU A 114 4.63 3.56 -41.65
C GLU A 114 3.77 3.91 -42.86
N SER A 115 2.44 3.90 -42.72
CA SER A 115 1.54 4.26 -43.82
C SER A 115 1.72 5.71 -44.32
N LEU A 116 2.04 6.64 -43.41
CA LEU A 116 2.35 8.02 -43.78
C LEU A 116 3.68 8.11 -44.53
N TRP A 117 4.68 7.37 -44.06
CA TRP A 117 5.99 7.30 -44.69
C TRP A 117 5.91 6.76 -46.13
N GLU A 118 5.19 5.66 -46.34
CA GLU A 118 4.95 5.10 -47.67
C GLU A 118 4.26 6.10 -48.61
N ARG A 119 3.22 6.78 -48.12
CA ARG A 119 2.54 7.83 -48.90
C ARG A 119 3.48 8.99 -49.27
N HIS A 120 4.37 9.36 -48.36
CA HIS A 120 5.38 10.38 -48.64
C HIS A 120 6.37 9.93 -49.71
N LEU A 121 6.85 8.68 -49.66
CA LEU A 121 7.74 8.11 -50.68
C LEU A 121 7.08 8.10 -52.06
N VAL A 122 5.86 7.58 -52.18
CA VAL A 122 5.12 7.56 -53.46
C VAL A 122 4.93 8.98 -54.00
N SER A 123 4.59 9.94 -53.12
CA SER A 123 4.44 11.34 -53.53
C SER A 123 5.75 11.93 -54.03
N ALA A 124 6.86 11.65 -53.36
CA ALA A 124 8.19 12.12 -53.75
C ALA A 124 8.65 11.52 -55.10
N GLU A 125 8.44 10.22 -55.31
CA GLU A 125 8.74 9.54 -56.57
C GLU A 125 7.93 10.15 -57.72
N SER A 126 6.63 10.36 -57.53
CA SER A 126 5.77 10.98 -58.55
C SER A 126 6.19 12.41 -58.91
N LEU A 127 6.71 13.18 -57.95
CA LEU A 127 7.25 14.51 -58.21
C LEU A 127 8.56 14.43 -58.98
N TRP A 128 9.44 13.49 -58.62
CA TRP A 128 10.71 13.27 -59.32
C TRP A 128 10.49 12.90 -60.78
N GLU A 129 9.58 11.97 -61.07
CA GLU A 129 9.22 11.57 -62.44
C GLU A 129 8.72 12.77 -63.27
N ARG A 130 7.81 13.58 -62.70
CA ARG A 130 7.32 14.79 -63.37
C ARG A 130 8.43 15.78 -63.68
N HIS A 131 9.36 15.98 -62.73
CA HIS A 131 10.52 16.83 -62.93
C HIS A 131 11.43 16.30 -64.02
N TRP A 132 11.69 14.98 -64.05
CA TRP A 132 12.50 14.33 -65.06
C TRP A 132 11.92 14.51 -66.46
N VAL A 133 10.64 14.17 -66.66
CA VAL A 133 9.94 14.34 -67.95
C VAL A 133 9.96 15.81 -68.40
N SER A 134 9.76 16.75 -67.46
CA SER A 134 9.80 18.17 -67.77
C SER A 134 11.21 18.59 -68.24
N ALA A 135 12.26 18.12 -67.58
CA ALA A 135 13.65 18.43 -67.94
C ALA A 135 14.03 17.83 -69.30
N GLU A 136 13.64 16.58 -69.58
CA GLU A 136 13.84 15.92 -70.87
C GLU A 136 13.17 16.71 -72.01
N SER A 137 11.90 17.08 -71.83
CA SER A 137 11.17 17.87 -72.83
C SER A 137 11.80 19.24 -73.11
N LEU A 138 12.38 19.89 -72.10
CA LEU A 138 13.10 21.15 -72.26
C LEU A 138 14.40 20.93 -73.04
N TRP A 139 15.13 19.85 -72.74
CA TRP A 139 16.37 19.54 -73.43
C TRP A 139 16.14 19.24 -74.92
N GLU A 140 15.14 18.43 -75.25
CA GLU A 140 14.76 18.16 -76.64
C GLU A 140 14.43 19.44 -77.41
N ARG A 141 13.62 20.33 -76.80
CA ARG A 141 13.31 21.65 -77.39
C ARG A 141 14.55 22.50 -77.60
N HIS A 142 15.49 22.48 -76.66
CA HIS A 142 16.77 23.18 -76.81
C HIS A 142 17.60 22.61 -77.96
N LEU A 143 17.64 21.28 -78.12
CA LEU A 143 18.40 20.62 -79.18
C LEU A 143 17.84 20.96 -80.57
N VAL A 144 16.52 20.87 -80.75
CA VAL A 144 15.83 21.29 -81.98
C VAL A 144 16.09 22.76 -82.29
N SER A 145 16.04 23.62 -81.27
CA SER A 145 16.30 25.05 -81.44
C SER A 145 17.75 25.34 -81.87
N ALA A 146 18.72 24.60 -81.31
CA ALA A 146 20.13 24.71 -81.65
C ALA A 146 20.42 24.22 -83.07
N GLU A 147 19.80 23.10 -83.48
CA GLU A 147 19.92 22.57 -84.85
C GLU A 147 19.35 23.56 -85.88
N SER A 148 18.15 24.09 -85.64
CA SER A 148 17.55 25.13 -86.48
C SER A 148 18.41 26.41 -86.57
N LEU A 149 19.07 26.81 -85.47
CA LEU A 149 20.03 27.91 -85.50
C LEU A 149 21.26 27.57 -86.37
N ARG A 150 21.80 26.36 -86.23
CA ARG A 150 22.97 25.91 -86.99
C ARG A 150 22.68 25.86 -88.49
N GLU A 151 21.53 25.32 -88.89
CA GLU A 151 21.09 25.31 -90.30
C GLU A 151 21.00 26.73 -90.85
N ARG A 152 20.36 27.65 -90.12
CA ARG A 152 20.30 29.07 -90.52
C ARG A 152 21.69 29.69 -90.66
N HIS A 153 22.61 29.36 -89.76
CA HIS A 153 24.00 29.82 -89.85
C HIS A 153 24.73 29.24 -91.08
N LEU A 154 24.54 27.96 -91.39
CA LEU A 154 25.13 27.33 -92.59
C LEU A 154 24.61 27.97 -93.86
N VAL A 155 23.29 28.12 -94.01
CA VAL A 155 22.67 28.81 -95.15
C VAL A 155 23.18 30.25 -95.27
N SER A 156 23.30 30.95 -94.14
CA SER A 156 23.85 32.31 -94.12
C SER A 156 25.31 32.33 -94.57
N ALA A 157 26.13 31.37 -94.13
CA ALA A 157 27.54 31.27 -94.51
C ALA A 157 27.72 30.91 -96.00
N GLU A 158 26.94 29.96 -96.52
CA GLU A 158 26.91 29.62 -97.95
C GLU A 158 26.54 30.85 -98.78
N SER A 159 25.49 31.58 -98.40
CA SER A 159 25.09 32.80 -99.10
C SER A 159 26.17 33.90 -99.10
N LEU A 160 27.02 33.94 -98.07
CA LEU A 160 28.14 34.88 -97.98
C LEU A 160 29.32 34.42 -98.85
N TRP A 161 29.61 33.12 -98.86
CA TRP A 161 30.62 32.51 -99.73
C TRP A 161 30.28 32.68 -101.21
N GLU A 162 29.04 32.42 -101.61
CA GLU A 162 28.58 32.64 -102.98
C GLU A 162 28.73 34.11 -103.39
N ARG A 163 28.34 35.05 -102.51
CA ARG A 163 28.54 36.48 -102.74
C ARG A 163 30.01 36.85 -102.88
N HIS A 164 30.88 36.31 -102.04
CA HIS A 164 32.33 36.54 -102.11
C HIS A 164 32.94 35.98 -103.40
N TRP A 165 32.62 34.73 -103.75
CA TRP A 165 33.10 34.09 -104.98
C TRP A 165 32.65 34.84 -106.23
N LEU A 166 31.36 35.23 -106.32
CA LEU A 166 30.86 36.05 -107.42
C LEU A 166 31.57 37.41 -107.48
N SER A 167 31.93 37.99 -106.33
CA SER A 167 32.68 39.24 -106.30
C SER A 167 34.13 39.07 -106.79
N GLU A 168 34.82 37.98 -106.46
CA GLU A 168 36.19 37.69 -106.94
C GLU A 168 36.22 37.29 -108.42
N ALA A 169 35.25 36.50 -108.89
CA ALA A 169 35.14 36.11 -110.30
C ALA A 169 34.84 37.30 -111.23
N CYS A 170 34.26 38.38 -110.71
CA CYS A 170 34.08 39.63 -111.45
C CYS A 170 35.36 40.51 -111.50
N PHE A 171 36.44 40.16 -110.81
CA PHE A 171 37.72 40.89 -110.79
C PHE A 171 38.87 40.20 -111.58
N VAL A 172 38.59 39.12 -112.32
CA VAL A 172 39.49 38.51 -113.33
C VAL A 172 38.96 38.82 -114.74
#